data_AF-A0AAN0IYK3-F1
#
_entry.id   AF-A0AAN0IYK3-F1
#
_cell.length_a   1.000
_cell.length_b   1.000
_cell.length_c   1.000
_cell.angle_alpha   90.00
_cell.angle_beta   90.00
_cell.angle_gamma   90.00
#
_symmetry.space_group_name_H-M   'P 1'
#
loop_
_entity.id
_entity.type
_entity.pdbx_description
1 polymer ?
#
loop_
_entity_poly.entity_id
_entity_poly.type
_entity_poly.pdbx_seq_one_letter_code
_entity_poly.pdbx_strand_id
1 'polypeptide(L)'
;MLKGVGVGDSSASPVAATLTWILKDGLGMTGRILFAWLRGYDLDCNAKKWRLIADILNDIAICMQLVSPFFPSCFLLIACLASITQSVVGVAGGATRAALVQHQARRDNMADVSAKDGSQETLVNLCGLLIGLIITPLIAGQTVFVWSLFFSFTLLHLYSNYKAVSVVSMETLNCNRLHLLMRNLFLNGTISEPNIVNREEPLLFRQERFFTVEYGSSLSSVLIHSSDYSRSILQFNKGQKFIIKLSKTKRQIRVAFHCGSSSSDQLKAGLTVELIEFVCGGCYGDSNYLKDYALLIRKGVESTDESVLVDVCQDIINDLFSSILDQLRKEGWTVSHHLLGIKEWRYNVS
;
A
#
# COMPACT_ATOMS: atom_id res chain seq x y z
N MET A 1 -10.80 25.44 16.90
CA MET A 1 -9.52 26.05 16.44
C MET A 1 -9.43 27.56 16.62
N LEU A 2 -10.26 28.39 15.95
CA LEU A 2 -10.18 29.87 16.01
C LEU A 2 -10.20 30.44 17.44
N LYS A 3 -11.11 29.96 18.28
CA LYS A 3 -11.15 30.34 19.70
C LYS A 3 -9.85 30.00 20.46
N GLY A 4 -9.20 28.89 20.11
CA GLY A 4 -7.98 28.43 20.80
C GLY A 4 -6.71 29.20 20.41
N VAL A 5 -6.70 29.92 19.28
CA VAL A 5 -5.66 30.90 18.94
C VAL A 5 -6.03 32.32 19.38
N GLY A 6 -7.10 32.49 20.16
CA GLY A 6 -7.51 33.78 20.71
C GLY A 6 -8.34 34.67 19.78
N VAL A 7 -8.86 34.13 18.67
CA VAL A 7 -9.78 34.90 17.81
C VAL A 7 -11.07 35.19 18.57
N GLY A 8 -11.35 36.47 18.77
CA GLY A 8 -12.49 36.97 19.56
C GLY A 8 -12.16 37.30 21.02
N ASP A 9 -10.90 37.18 21.45
CA ASP A 9 -10.43 37.61 22.77
C ASP A 9 -9.59 38.89 22.62
N SER A 10 -10.04 39.99 23.24
CA SER A 10 -9.36 41.29 23.21
C SER A 10 -7.99 41.30 23.90
N SER A 11 -7.68 40.27 24.71
CA SER A 11 -6.41 40.11 25.40
C SER A 11 -5.42 39.19 24.66
N ALA A 12 -5.82 38.57 23.56
CA ALA A 12 -4.98 37.64 22.82
C ALA A 12 -3.85 38.35 22.05
N SER A 13 -2.63 37.84 22.20
CA SER A 13 -1.45 38.37 21.50
C SER A 13 -1.40 37.91 20.03
N PRO A 14 -1.39 38.83 19.05
CA PRO A 14 -1.21 38.48 17.64
C PRO A 14 0.11 37.72 17.38
N VAL A 15 1.16 38.05 18.15
CA VAL A 15 2.46 37.37 18.06
C VAL A 15 2.35 35.93 18.53
N ALA A 16 1.64 35.67 19.64
CA ALA A 16 1.44 34.31 20.15
C ALA A 16 0.62 33.44 19.17
N ALA A 17 -0.43 34.03 18.57
CA ALA A 17 -1.19 33.39 17.50
C ALA A 17 -0.28 33.06 16.31
N THR A 18 0.54 34.02 15.86
CA THR A 18 1.48 33.84 14.75
C THR A 18 2.50 32.72 15.02
N LEU A 19 3.07 32.68 16.22
CA LEU A 19 4.01 31.63 16.61
C LEU A 19 3.34 30.24 16.61
N THR A 20 2.08 30.18 17.05
CA THR A 20 1.27 28.95 16.97
C THR A 20 1.10 28.48 15.53
N TRP A 21 0.82 29.38 14.59
CA TRP A 21 0.73 29.04 13.16
C TRP A 21 2.06 28.53 12.61
N ILE A 22 3.17 29.24 12.88
CA ILE A 22 4.51 28.84 12.41
C ILE A 22 4.87 27.45 12.91
N LEU A 23 4.68 27.17 14.21
CA LEU A 23 4.99 25.86 14.79
C LEU A 23 4.10 24.75 14.23
N LYS A 24 2.78 25.00 14.20
CA LYS A 24 1.78 24.06 13.68
C LYS A 24 2.07 23.70 12.22
N ASP A 25 2.25 24.71 11.38
CA ASP A 25 2.44 24.50 9.95
C ASP A 25 3.83 23.93 9.68
N GLY A 26 4.89 24.45 10.32
CA GLY A 26 6.25 23.94 10.20
C GLY A 26 6.38 22.46 10.55
N LEU A 27 5.77 22.02 11.66
CA LEU A 27 5.72 20.59 12.02
C LEU A 27 4.92 19.76 11.03
N GLY A 28 3.80 20.29 10.52
CA GLY A 28 3.05 19.67 9.43
C GLY A 28 3.93 19.46 8.18
N MET A 29 4.69 20.48 7.80
CA MET A 29 5.61 20.43 6.66
C MET A 29 6.72 19.39 6.82
N THR A 30 7.31 19.29 8.01
CA THR A 30 8.31 18.26 8.33
C THR A 30 7.67 16.87 8.30
N GLY A 31 6.46 16.74 8.84
CA GLY A 31 5.70 15.49 8.87
C GLY A 31 5.41 14.93 7.47
N ARG A 32 4.95 15.76 6.52
CA ARG A 32 4.73 15.31 5.13
C ARG A 32 6.02 14.85 4.45
N ILE A 33 7.14 15.54 4.65
CA ILE A 33 8.43 15.17 4.04
C ILE A 33 8.89 13.81 4.58
N LEU A 34 8.87 13.66 5.90
CA LEU A 34 9.26 12.42 6.55
C LEU A 34 8.36 11.24 6.13
N PHE A 35 7.05 11.47 6.08
CA PHE A 35 6.09 10.45 5.64
C PHE A 35 6.31 10.05 4.17
N ALA A 36 6.46 11.01 3.27
CA ALA A 36 6.72 10.75 1.85
C ALA A 36 8.01 9.92 1.67
N TRP A 37 9.07 10.27 2.41
CA TRP A 37 10.32 9.51 2.38
C TRP A 37 10.18 8.08 2.92
N LEU A 38 9.48 7.89 4.03
CA LEU A 38 9.35 6.56 4.67
C LEU A 38 8.35 5.63 3.97
N ARG A 39 7.29 6.19 3.35
CA ARG A 39 6.12 5.44 2.88
C ARG A 39 5.79 5.65 1.41
N GLY A 40 6.48 6.52 0.69
CA GLY A 40 6.18 6.85 -0.71
C GLY A 40 6.03 5.64 -1.62
N TYR A 41 6.95 4.66 -1.54
CA TYR A 41 6.91 3.44 -2.35
C TYR A 41 5.64 2.58 -2.15
N ASP A 42 4.99 2.69 -0.98
CA ASP A 42 3.83 1.88 -0.61
C ASP A 42 2.51 2.50 -1.09
N LEU A 43 2.52 3.80 -1.41
CA LEU A 43 1.31 4.57 -1.78
C LEU A 43 0.72 4.09 -3.10
N ASP A 44 1.55 3.86 -4.13
CA ASP A 44 1.08 3.31 -5.41
C ASP A 44 0.65 1.84 -5.25
N CYS A 45 1.46 1.05 -4.53
CA CYS A 45 1.24 -0.39 -4.37
C CYS A 45 -0.07 -0.73 -3.67
N ASN A 46 -0.43 0.08 -2.68
CA ASN A 46 -1.59 -0.13 -1.84
C ASN A 46 -2.54 1.08 -1.92
N ALA A 47 -2.77 1.61 -3.13
CA ALA A 47 -3.53 2.85 -3.33
C ALA A 47 -4.95 2.81 -2.73
N LYS A 48 -5.70 1.70 -2.89
CA LYS A 48 -7.04 1.53 -2.30
C LYS A 48 -7.01 1.64 -0.77
N LYS A 49 -6.01 1.00 -0.15
CA LYS A 49 -5.79 1.03 1.31
C LYS A 49 -5.39 2.41 1.79
N TRP A 50 -4.39 3.02 1.17
CA TRP A 50 -3.90 4.34 1.57
C TRP A 50 -4.92 5.44 1.33
N ARG A 51 -5.79 5.30 0.32
CA ARG A 51 -6.92 6.20 0.11
C ARG A 51 -7.86 6.18 1.32
N LEU A 52 -8.26 4.99 1.76
CA LEU A 52 -9.14 4.83 2.92
C LEU A 52 -8.46 5.22 4.24
N ILE A 53 -7.16 4.93 4.41
CA ILE A 53 -6.39 5.40 5.57
C ILE A 53 -6.32 6.93 5.59
N ALA A 54 -6.12 7.58 4.44
CA ALA A 54 -6.13 9.04 4.36
C ALA A 54 -7.48 9.62 4.78
N ASP A 55 -8.59 9.01 4.37
CA ASP A 55 -9.94 9.43 4.81
C ASP A 55 -10.13 9.28 6.32
N ILE A 56 -9.71 8.15 6.91
CA ILE A 56 -9.76 7.91 8.36
C ILE A 56 -8.89 8.94 9.11
N LEU A 57 -7.66 9.15 8.67
CA LEU A 57 -6.75 10.11 9.29
C LEU A 57 -7.26 11.56 9.17
N ASN A 58 -7.96 11.89 8.07
CA ASN A 58 -8.58 13.19 7.90
C ASN A 58 -9.66 13.43 8.97
N ASP A 59 -10.56 12.47 9.15
CA ASP A 59 -11.62 12.54 10.16
C ASP A 59 -11.04 12.61 11.59
N ILE A 60 -9.96 11.87 11.86
CA ILE A 60 -9.22 11.96 13.14
C ILE A 60 -8.65 13.37 13.33
N ALA A 61 -8.04 13.96 12.30
CA ALA A 61 -7.47 15.30 12.41
C ALA A 61 -8.52 16.39 12.59
N ILE A 62 -9.69 16.25 11.96
CA ILE A 62 -10.85 17.13 12.18
C ILE A 62 -11.36 16.96 13.62
N CYS A 63 -11.48 15.73 14.11
CA CYS A 63 -11.86 15.44 15.50
C CYS A 63 -10.90 16.13 16.49
N MET A 64 -9.58 15.99 16.30
CA MET A 64 -8.57 16.67 17.12
C MET A 64 -8.79 18.19 17.17
N GLN A 65 -9.11 18.83 16.02
CA GLN A 65 -9.38 20.27 15.95
C GLN A 65 -10.69 20.69 16.63
N LEU A 66 -11.71 19.83 16.62
CA LEU A 66 -12.96 20.03 17.35
C LEU A 66 -12.78 19.85 18.85
N VAL A 67 -11.93 18.91 19.27
CA VAL A 67 -11.60 18.65 20.67
C VAL A 67 -10.68 19.73 21.26
N SER A 68 -9.78 20.31 20.45
CA SER A 68 -8.71 21.17 20.97
C SER A 68 -9.15 22.34 21.88
N PRO A 69 -10.30 23.02 21.67
CA PRO A 69 -10.76 24.08 22.56
C PRO A 69 -11.12 23.61 23.97
N PHE A 70 -11.44 22.32 24.17
CA PHE A 70 -11.72 21.75 25.49
C PHE A 70 -10.44 21.52 26.31
N PHE A 71 -9.26 21.64 25.70
CA PHE A 71 -7.96 21.43 26.35
C PHE A 71 -7.02 22.63 26.12
N PRO A 72 -7.30 23.82 26.68
CA PRO A 72 -6.51 25.03 26.44
C PRO A 72 -5.02 24.85 26.74
N SER A 73 -4.69 24.18 27.84
CA SER A 73 -3.30 23.91 28.27
C SER A 73 -2.50 23.04 27.28
N CYS A 74 -3.19 22.23 26.46
CA CYS A 74 -2.59 21.35 25.47
C CYS A 74 -2.94 21.78 24.04
N PHE A 75 -3.54 22.95 23.84
CA PHE A 75 -4.08 23.38 22.55
C PHE A 75 -3.02 23.34 21.44
N LEU A 76 -1.83 23.91 21.70
CA LEU A 76 -0.74 23.94 20.74
C LEU A 76 -0.31 22.52 20.33
N LEU A 77 -0.19 21.61 21.30
CA LEU A 77 0.18 20.22 21.04
C LEU A 77 -0.86 19.53 20.14
N ILE A 78 -2.15 19.65 20.49
CA ILE A 78 -3.24 19.06 19.71
C ILE A 78 -3.28 19.66 18.29
N ALA A 79 -3.11 20.98 18.16
CA ALA A 79 -3.08 21.66 16.87
C ALA A 79 -1.91 21.19 16.00
N CYS A 80 -0.71 21.02 16.57
CA CYS A 80 0.45 20.49 15.87
C CYS A 80 0.24 19.04 15.43
N LEU A 81 -0.30 18.17 16.30
CA LEU A 81 -0.61 16.78 15.95
C LEU A 81 -1.67 16.68 14.84
N ALA A 82 -2.71 17.51 14.91
CA ALA A 82 -3.71 17.60 13.84
C ALA A 82 -3.09 18.04 12.52
N SER A 83 -2.20 19.04 12.54
CA SER A 83 -1.50 19.55 11.35
C SER A 83 -0.56 18.51 10.72
N ILE A 84 0.20 17.77 11.53
CA ILE A 84 1.00 16.63 11.07
C ILE A 84 0.10 15.59 10.39
N THR A 85 -1.01 15.24 11.04
CA THR A 85 -1.96 14.25 10.51
C THR A 85 -2.56 14.73 9.19
N GLN A 86 -3.03 15.97 9.08
CA GLN A 86 -3.52 16.56 7.82
C GLN A 86 -2.45 16.59 6.73
N SER A 87 -1.19 16.86 7.10
CA SER A 87 -0.09 16.86 6.14
C SER A 87 0.19 15.47 5.59
N VAL A 88 0.10 14.42 6.43
CA VAL A 88 0.17 13.01 6.00
C VAL A 88 -1.02 12.67 5.09
N VAL A 89 -2.23 13.08 5.45
CA VAL A 89 -3.45 12.93 4.63
C VAL A 89 -3.25 13.55 3.25
N GLY A 90 -2.69 14.76 3.18
CA GLY A 90 -2.43 15.45 1.91
C GLY A 90 -1.50 14.65 0.98
N VAL A 91 -0.43 14.07 1.52
CA VAL A 91 0.50 13.22 0.74
C VAL A 91 -0.17 11.91 0.31
N ALA A 92 -0.74 11.17 1.26
CA ALA A 92 -1.36 9.87 0.96
C ALA A 92 -2.57 10.02 0.02
N GLY A 93 -3.45 10.98 0.29
CA GLY A 93 -4.61 11.30 -0.55
C GLY A 93 -4.19 11.77 -1.94
N GLY A 94 -3.21 12.68 -2.04
CA GLY A 94 -2.71 13.16 -3.33
C GLY A 94 -2.07 12.06 -4.18
N ALA A 95 -1.19 11.25 -3.60
CA ALA A 95 -0.52 10.16 -4.31
C ALA A 95 -1.52 9.08 -4.76
N THR A 96 -2.40 8.63 -3.87
CA THR A 96 -3.40 7.60 -4.21
C THR A 96 -4.44 8.10 -5.21
N ARG A 97 -4.79 9.39 -5.18
CA ARG A 97 -5.60 10.02 -6.23
C ARG A 97 -4.89 9.98 -7.57
N ALA A 98 -3.60 10.31 -7.64
CA ALA A 98 -2.84 10.23 -8.88
C ALA A 98 -2.83 8.80 -9.46
N ALA A 99 -2.61 7.78 -8.61
CA ALA A 99 -2.69 6.38 -9.02
C ALA A 99 -4.08 5.97 -9.54
N LEU A 100 -5.15 6.44 -8.90
CA LEU A 100 -6.53 6.19 -9.34
C LEU A 100 -6.86 6.90 -10.65
N VAL A 101 -6.41 8.13 -10.83
CA VAL A 101 -6.58 8.88 -12.08
C VAL A 101 -5.82 8.22 -13.22
N GLN A 102 -4.59 7.75 -12.97
CA GLN A 102 -3.85 6.96 -13.96
C GLN A 102 -4.61 5.70 -14.37
N HIS A 103 -5.19 4.99 -13.41
CA HIS A 103 -6.03 3.83 -13.69
C HIS A 103 -7.28 4.19 -14.51
N GLN A 104 -7.93 5.33 -14.23
CA GLN A 104 -9.13 5.79 -14.94
C GLN A 104 -8.82 6.36 -16.34
N ALA A 105 -7.57 6.77 -16.60
CA ALA A 105 -7.12 7.33 -17.87
C ALA A 105 -6.92 6.25 -18.96
N ARG A 106 -8.00 5.57 -19.35
CA ARG A 106 -7.99 4.43 -20.30
C ARG A 106 -7.64 4.78 -21.74
N ARG A 107 -7.54 6.07 -22.08
CA ARG A 107 -7.23 6.55 -23.43
C ARG A 107 -5.98 7.43 -23.43
N ASP A 108 -5.04 7.14 -22.53
CA ASP A 108 -3.85 7.96 -22.27
C ASP A 108 -4.20 9.44 -22.00
N ASN A 109 -5.39 9.66 -21.43
CA ASN A 109 -6.02 10.97 -21.27
C ASN A 109 -5.94 11.48 -19.82
N MET A 110 -4.79 11.27 -19.17
CA MET A 110 -4.60 11.57 -17.75
C MET A 110 -4.92 13.02 -17.39
N ALA A 111 -4.51 13.99 -18.22
CA ALA A 111 -4.79 15.40 -17.98
C ALA A 111 -6.30 15.73 -18.02
N ASP A 112 -7.05 15.12 -18.95
CA ASP A 112 -8.50 15.31 -19.06
C ASP A 112 -9.24 14.72 -17.86
N VAL A 113 -8.86 13.52 -17.43
CA VAL A 113 -9.42 12.89 -16.22
C VAL A 113 -9.12 13.72 -14.99
N SER A 114 -7.86 14.15 -14.80
CA SER A 114 -7.45 15.03 -13.69
C SER A 114 -8.24 16.34 -13.65
N ALA A 115 -8.43 16.99 -14.80
CA ALA A 115 -9.16 18.26 -14.88
C ALA A 115 -10.64 18.11 -14.51
N LYS A 116 -11.29 17.02 -14.96
CA LYS A 116 -12.69 16.72 -14.65
C LYS A 116 -12.87 16.35 -13.18
N ASP A 117 -11.98 15.52 -12.64
CA ASP A 117 -11.98 15.14 -11.23
C ASP A 117 -11.78 16.36 -10.32
N GLY A 118 -10.82 17.25 -10.65
CA GLY A 118 -10.63 18.51 -9.94
C GLY A 118 -11.84 19.46 -10.03
N SER A 119 -12.55 19.46 -11.16
CA SER A 119 -13.79 20.24 -11.33
C SER A 119 -14.92 19.69 -10.46
N GLN A 120 -15.05 18.36 -10.34
CA GLN A 120 -16.03 17.72 -9.46
C GLN A 120 -15.77 18.06 -7.99
N GLU A 121 -14.51 17.98 -7.56
CA GLU A 121 -14.11 18.38 -6.20
C GLU A 121 -14.45 19.85 -5.93
N THR A 122 -14.15 20.75 -6.88
CA THR A 122 -14.47 22.18 -6.77
C THR A 122 -15.98 22.42 -6.63
N LEU A 123 -16.80 21.74 -7.42
CA LEU A 123 -18.26 21.82 -7.34
C LEU A 123 -18.77 21.35 -5.97
N VAL A 124 -18.29 20.22 -5.48
CA VAL A 124 -18.68 19.69 -4.16
C VAL A 124 -18.27 20.64 -3.04
N ASN A 125 -17.06 21.22 -3.10
CA ASN A 125 -16.61 22.23 -2.14
C ASN A 125 -17.47 23.49 -2.18
N LEU A 126 -17.87 23.97 -3.36
CA LEU A 126 -18.77 25.12 -3.50
C LEU A 126 -20.13 24.85 -2.85
N CYS A 127 -20.73 23.68 -3.10
CA CYS A 127 -21.97 23.26 -2.45
C CYS A 127 -21.80 23.17 -0.93
N GLY A 128 -20.69 22.58 -0.47
CA GLY A 128 -20.35 22.49 0.96
C GLY A 128 -20.22 23.85 1.63
N LEU A 129 -19.61 24.83 0.96
CA LEU A 129 -19.51 26.21 1.44
C LEU A 129 -20.89 26.87 1.58
N LEU A 130 -21.77 26.73 0.58
CA LEU A 130 -23.12 27.30 0.62
C LEU A 130 -23.95 26.68 1.74
N ILE A 131 -23.92 25.35 1.87
CA ILE A 131 -24.60 24.62 2.95
C ILE A 131 -24.01 25.03 4.31
N GLY A 132 -22.69 25.11 4.42
CA GLY A 132 -21.99 25.53 5.63
C GLY A 132 -22.36 26.95 6.07
N LEU A 133 -22.54 27.88 5.13
CA LEU A 133 -22.98 29.25 5.43
C LEU A 133 -24.37 29.29 6.09
N ILE A 134 -25.26 28.38 5.67
CA ILE A 134 -26.62 28.27 6.23
C ILE A 134 -26.61 27.53 7.57
N ILE A 135 -25.89 26.40 7.66
CA ILE A 135 -25.92 25.52 8.85
C ILE A 135 -25.13 26.11 10.03
N THR A 136 -23.97 26.72 9.79
CA THR A 136 -23.08 27.21 10.85
C THR A 136 -23.77 28.13 11.88
N PRO A 137 -24.56 29.16 11.49
CA PRO A 137 -25.26 29.99 12.47
C PRO A 137 -26.36 29.23 13.23
N LEU A 138 -27.01 28.24 12.61
CA LEU A 138 -28.07 27.44 13.25
C LEU A 138 -27.54 26.52 14.35
N ILE A 139 -26.29 26.05 14.21
CA ILE A 139 -25.66 25.13 15.16
C ILE A 139 -24.74 25.84 16.16
N ALA A 140 -24.52 27.15 15.99
CA ALA A 140 -23.63 27.93 16.84
C ALA A 140 -24.06 27.85 18.32
N GLY A 141 -23.14 27.45 19.18
CA GLY A 141 -23.39 27.28 20.62
C GLY A 141 -24.07 25.96 21.00
N GLN A 142 -24.50 25.13 20.04
CA GLN A 142 -25.16 23.84 20.31
C GLN A 142 -24.16 22.67 20.24
N THR A 143 -23.35 22.49 21.28
CA THR A 143 -22.27 21.47 21.32
C THR A 143 -22.76 20.07 20.99
N VAL A 144 -23.87 19.62 21.56
CA VAL A 144 -24.44 18.29 21.30
C VAL A 144 -24.77 18.13 19.82
N PHE A 145 -25.41 19.13 19.22
CA PHE A 145 -25.81 19.07 17.82
C PHE A 145 -24.59 19.07 16.87
N VAL A 146 -23.55 19.85 17.17
CA VAL A 146 -22.27 19.83 16.43
C VAL A 146 -21.65 18.43 16.44
N TRP A 147 -21.56 17.79 17.61
CA TRP A 147 -21.00 16.44 17.73
C TRP A 147 -21.87 15.39 17.05
N SER A 148 -23.20 15.48 17.16
CA SER A 148 -24.12 14.59 16.46
C SER A 148 -23.94 14.67 14.93
N LEU A 149 -23.85 15.88 14.38
CA LEU A 149 -23.59 16.09 12.95
C LEU A 149 -22.20 15.56 12.56
N PHE A 150 -21.16 15.85 13.35
CA PHE A 150 -19.80 15.37 13.10
C PHE A 150 -19.77 13.85 13.00
N PHE A 151 -20.27 13.11 14.01
CA PHE A 151 -20.24 11.65 13.99
C PHE A 151 -21.10 11.07 12.85
N SER A 152 -22.26 11.68 12.57
CA SER A 152 -23.13 11.23 11.47
C SER A 152 -22.44 11.39 10.11
N PHE A 153 -21.83 12.54 9.86
CA PHE A 153 -21.12 12.81 8.61
C PHE A 153 -19.82 12.01 8.49
N THR A 154 -19.05 11.83 9.56
CA THR A 154 -17.87 10.97 9.55
C THR A 154 -18.24 9.52 9.25
N LEU A 155 -19.31 8.98 9.84
CA LEU A 155 -19.76 7.62 9.53
C LEU A 155 -20.18 7.48 8.06
N LEU A 156 -20.97 8.43 7.55
CA LEU A 156 -21.39 8.46 6.16
C LEU A 156 -20.19 8.60 5.20
N HIS A 157 -19.25 9.48 5.54
CA HIS A 157 -18.02 9.73 4.78
C HIS A 157 -17.17 8.46 4.66
N LEU A 158 -16.86 7.81 5.78
CA LEU A 158 -16.04 6.59 5.80
C LEU A 158 -16.74 5.42 5.13
N TYR A 159 -18.05 5.25 5.34
CA TYR A 159 -18.82 4.21 4.67
C TYR A 159 -18.83 4.41 3.15
N SER A 160 -19.09 5.64 2.69
CA SER A 160 -19.13 5.95 1.26
C SER A 160 -17.78 5.74 0.60
N ASN A 161 -16.69 6.21 1.22
CA ASN A 161 -15.33 5.99 0.71
C ASN A 161 -14.95 4.50 0.73
N TYR A 162 -15.31 3.75 1.77
CA TYR A 162 -15.11 2.30 1.80
C TYR A 162 -15.81 1.62 0.62
N LYS A 163 -17.09 1.94 0.38
CA LYS A 163 -17.84 1.40 -0.76
C LYS A 163 -17.20 1.81 -2.09
N ALA A 164 -16.80 3.07 -2.24
CA ALA A 164 -16.15 3.57 -3.45
C ALA A 164 -14.84 2.81 -3.75
N VAL A 165 -13.93 2.68 -2.78
CA VAL A 165 -12.67 1.96 -3.02
C VAL A 165 -12.88 0.46 -3.17
N SER A 166 -13.91 -0.13 -2.56
CA SER A 166 -14.19 -1.58 -2.65
C SER A 166 -14.60 -2.04 -4.04
N VAL A 167 -15.18 -1.15 -4.85
CA VAL A 167 -15.61 -1.45 -6.22
C VAL A 167 -14.54 -1.13 -7.27
N VAL A 168 -13.49 -0.40 -6.90
CA VAL A 168 -12.36 -0.14 -7.80
C VAL A 168 -11.64 -1.45 -8.11
N SER A 169 -11.59 -1.78 -9.40
CA SER A 169 -10.98 -2.99 -9.92
C SER A 169 -9.73 -2.64 -10.70
N MET A 170 -8.58 -2.79 -10.06
CA MET A 170 -7.26 -2.49 -10.64
C MET A 170 -6.69 -3.73 -11.35
N GLU A 171 -6.22 -3.59 -12.60
CA GLU A 171 -5.60 -4.69 -13.36
C GLU A 171 -4.11 -4.89 -13.09
N THR A 172 -3.45 -3.97 -12.38
CA THR A 172 -1.99 -4.02 -12.11
C THR A 172 -1.69 -4.85 -10.88
N LEU A 173 -0.87 -5.90 -10.94
CA LEU A 173 -0.61 -6.75 -9.77
C LEU A 173 0.07 -6.00 -8.61
N ASN A 174 -0.43 -6.16 -7.38
CA ASN A 174 0.29 -5.84 -6.14
C ASN A 174 0.52 -7.12 -5.31
N CYS A 175 1.20 -7.00 -4.17
CA CYS A 175 1.49 -8.17 -3.32
C CYS A 175 0.25 -8.95 -2.88
N ASN A 176 -0.85 -8.28 -2.53
CA ASN A 176 -2.04 -8.96 -2.03
C ASN A 176 -2.79 -9.67 -3.16
N ARG A 177 -2.95 -8.99 -4.30
CA ARG A 177 -3.61 -9.54 -5.48
C ARG A 177 -2.81 -10.68 -6.08
N LEU A 178 -1.48 -10.57 -6.13
CA LEU A 178 -0.61 -11.66 -6.55
C LEU A 178 -0.76 -12.88 -5.62
N HIS A 179 -0.77 -12.68 -4.30
CA HIS A 179 -0.95 -13.77 -3.35
C HIS A 179 -2.29 -14.50 -3.53
N LEU A 180 -3.40 -13.77 -3.66
CA LEU A 180 -4.72 -14.36 -3.89
C LEU A 180 -4.77 -15.15 -5.21
N LEU A 181 -4.25 -14.56 -6.28
CA LEU A 181 -4.21 -15.21 -7.60
C LEU A 181 -3.39 -16.49 -7.58
N MET A 182 -2.18 -16.44 -7.01
CA MET A 182 -1.27 -17.58 -7.00
C MET A 182 -1.77 -18.68 -6.09
N ARG A 183 -2.36 -18.34 -4.95
CA ARG A 183 -3.02 -19.33 -4.10
C ARG A 183 -4.15 -20.05 -4.84
N ASN A 184 -5.01 -19.32 -5.56
CA ASN A 184 -6.08 -19.95 -6.34
C ASN A 184 -5.53 -20.80 -7.50
N LEU A 185 -4.53 -20.29 -8.23
CA LEU A 185 -3.89 -21.02 -9.32
C LEU A 185 -3.26 -22.32 -8.83
N PHE A 186 -2.49 -22.29 -7.75
CA PHE A 186 -1.83 -23.49 -7.23
C PHE A 186 -2.82 -24.49 -6.64
N LEU A 187 -3.95 -24.06 -6.06
CA LEU A 187 -4.98 -24.99 -5.56
C LEU A 187 -5.83 -25.57 -6.70
N ASN A 188 -6.39 -24.70 -7.52
CA ASN A 188 -7.49 -25.03 -8.43
C ASN A 188 -7.08 -25.05 -9.90
N GLY A 189 -5.87 -24.60 -10.24
CA GLY A 189 -5.39 -24.53 -11.62
C GLY A 189 -6.01 -23.40 -12.44
N THR A 190 -6.63 -22.41 -11.79
CA THR A 190 -7.35 -21.32 -12.46
C THR A 190 -6.88 -19.95 -11.98
N ILE A 191 -6.77 -18.99 -12.90
CA ILE A 191 -6.56 -17.58 -12.61
C ILE A 191 -7.92 -16.87 -12.62
N SER A 192 -8.20 -16.09 -11.59
CA SER A 192 -9.45 -15.31 -11.49
C SER A 192 -9.31 -13.95 -12.17
N GLU A 193 -10.42 -13.42 -12.68
CA GLU A 193 -10.50 -12.07 -13.24
C GLU A 193 -10.19 -10.96 -12.19
N PRO A 194 -9.71 -9.78 -12.62
CA PRO A 194 -9.46 -8.63 -11.75
C PRO A 194 -10.62 -8.27 -10.81
N ASN A 195 -11.86 -8.30 -11.30
CA ASN A 195 -13.03 -7.91 -10.51
C ASN A 195 -13.26 -8.80 -9.29
N ILE A 196 -12.95 -10.09 -9.41
CA ILE A 196 -13.13 -11.06 -8.32
C ILE A 196 -12.03 -10.83 -7.28
N VAL A 197 -10.78 -10.80 -7.70
CA VAL A 197 -9.64 -10.65 -6.79
C VAL A 197 -9.62 -9.28 -6.10
N ASN A 198 -10.01 -8.21 -6.79
CA ASN A 198 -10.08 -6.88 -6.18
C ASN A 198 -11.16 -6.76 -5.10
N ARG A 199 -12.21 -7.59 -5.12
CA ARG A 199 -13.24 -7.65 -4.07
C ARG A 199 -12.76 -8.42 -2.83
N GLU A 200 -11.89 -9.40 -3.03
CA GLU A 200 -11.28 -10.19 -1.96
C GLU A 200 -10.04 -9.51 -1.35
N GLU A 201 -9.45 -8.55 -2.05
CA GLU A 201 -8.31 -7.78 -1.57
C GLU A 201 -8.63 -7.06 -0.24
N PRO A 202 -7.83 -7.27 0.81
CA PRO A 202 -8.06 -6.61 2.09
C PRO A 202 -7.71 -5.12 2.00
N LEU A 203 -8.68 -4.27 2.36
CA LEU A 203 -8.54 -2.81 2.25
C LEU A 203 -7.82 -2.16 3.45
N LEU A 204 -8.09 -2.62 4.68
CA LEU A 204 -7.50 -2.04 5.89
C LEU A 204 -6.51 -2.99 6.55
N PHE A 205 -6.95 -4.23 6.76
CA PHE A 205 -6.19 -5.23 7.47
C PHE A 205 -5.06 -5.78 6.60
N ARG A 206 -4.00 -6.22 7.27
CA ARG A 206 -2.90 -6.90 6.60
C ARG A 206 -3.39 -8.30 6.22
N GLN A 207 -3.12 -8.71 4.98
CA GLN A 207 -3.34 -10.09 4.58
C GLN A 207 -2.48 -11.02 5.42
N GLU A 208 -3.10 -12.07 5.95
CA GLU A 208 -2.36 -13.10 6.67
C GLU A 208 -1.44 -13.84 5.70
N ARG A 209 -0.16 -13.92 6.08
CA ARG A 209 0.89 -14.55 5.28
C ARG A 209 1.76 -15.42 6.16
N PHE A 210 2.27 -16.52 5.60
CA PHE A 210 3.16 -17.40 6.36
C PHE A 210 4.51 -16.71 6.61
N PHE A 211 4.99 -15.92 5.65
CA PHE A 211 6.25 -15.21 5.72
C PHE A 211 6.05 -13.69 5.63
N THR A 212 6.92 -12.93 6.32
CA THR A 212 7.13 -11.53 5.98
C THR A 212 8.08 -11.43 4.80
N VAL A 213 7.61 -10.83 3.71
CA VAL A 213 8.36 -10.69 2.47
C VAL A 213 8.90 -9.28 2.34
N GLU A 214 10.17 -9.18 1.95
CA GLU A 214 10.83 -7.92 1.64
C GLU A 214 11.45 -7.97 0.24
N TYR A 215 10.91 -7.17 -0.68
CA TYR A 215 11.42 -7.02 -2.03
C TYR A 215 12.39 -5.83 -2.12
N GLY A 216 13.53 -6.01 -2.78
CA GLY A 216 14.55 -4.96 -2.89
C GLY A 216 15.38 -4.81 -1.62
N SER A 217 15.81 -5.93 -1.04
CA SER A 217 16.72 -5.95 0.11
C SER A 217 18.19 -5.73 -0.32
N SER A 218 19.01 -5.20 0.60
CA SER A 218 20.45 -5.07 0.37
C SER A 218 21.11 -6.45 0.24
N LEU A 219 22.15 -6.56 -0.58
CA LEU A 219 22.85 -7.83 -0.80
C LEU A 219 23.42 -8.41 0.50
N SER A 220 23.93 -7.54 1.39
CA SER A 220 24.44 -7.94 2.72
C SER A 220 23.39 -8.56 3.64
N SER A 221 22.11 -8.25 3.44
CA SER A 221 21.01 -8.82 4.22
C SER A 221 20.54 -10.20 3.71
N VAL A 222 20.97 -10.55 2.50
CA VAL A 222 20.63 -11.79 1.77
C VAL A 222 21.80 -12.77 1.82
N LEU A 223 23.03 -12.29 1.59
CA LEU A 223 24.28 -13.07 1.63
C LEU A 223 24.91 -13.01 3.03
N ILE A 224 24.39 -13.81 3.96
CA ILE A 224 24.86 -13.82 5.35
C ILE A 224 26.03 -14.80 5.51
N HIS A 225 26.00 -15.92 4.80
CA HIS A 225 27.01 -16.98 4.90
C HIS A 225 27.83 -17.10 3.61
N SER A 226 29.05 -17.65 3.71
CA SER A 226 29.93 -17.85 2.56
C SER A 226 29.32 -18.77 1.49
N SER A 227 28.50 -19.75 1.90
CA SER A 227 27.75 -20.62 0.98
C SER A 227 26.72 -19.85 0.14
N ASP A 228 26.15 -18.77 0.68
CA ASP A 228 25.21 -17.92 -0.05
C ASP A 228 25.90 -17.21 -1.23
N TYR A 229 27.19 -16.84 -1.06
CA TYR A 229 27.98 -16.17 -2.09
C TYR A 229 28.21 -17.07 -3.30
N SER A 230 28.75 -18.27 -3.10
CA SER A 230 28.97 -19.24 -4.20
C SER A 230 27.68 -19.56 -4.94
N ARG A 231 26.56 -19.67 -4.22
CA ARG A 231 25.24 -19.91 -4.83
C ARG A 231 24.75 -18.72 -5.65
N SER A 232 24.91 -17.50 -5.15
CA SER A 232 24.51 -16.30 -5.87
C SER A 232 25.23 -16.17 -7.23
N ILE A 233 26.50 -16.60 -7.29
CA ILE A 233 27.28 -16.67 -8.54
C ILE A 233 26.70 -17.71 -9.50
N LEU A 234 26.30 -18.88 -9.01
CA LEU A 234 25.67 -19.91 -9.85
C LEU A 234 24.34 -19.44 -10.42
N GLN A 235 23.49 -18.78 -9.62
CA GLN A 235 22.23 -18.21 -10.10
C GLN A 235 22.46 -17.11 -11.14
N PHE A 236 23.46 -16.26 -10.92
CA PHE A 236 23.86 -15.23 -11.89
C PHE A 236 24.34 -15.85 -13.21
N ASN A 237 25.15 -16.90 -13.16
CA ASN A 237 25.62 -17.61 -14.36
C ASN A 237 24.47 -18.28 -15.14
N LYS A 238 23.37 -18.63 -14.48
CA LYS A 238 22.12 -19.08 -15.13
C LYS A 238 21.30 -17.92 -15.75
N GLY A 239 21.79 -16.69 -15.68
CA GLY A 239 21.12 -15.49 -16.18
C GLY A 239 20.04 -14.94 -15.26
N GLN A 240 19.92 -15.43 -14.01
CA GLN A 240 18.96 -14.89 -13.06
C GLN A 240 19.41 -13.52 -12.54
N LYS A 241 18.46 -12.59 -12.45
CA LYS A 241 18.69 -11.20 -12.03
C LYS A 241 18.15 -10.89 -10.63
N PHE A 242 17.93 -11.91 -9.83
CA PHE A 242 17.47 -11.78 -8.45
C PHE A 242 17.98 -12.94 -7.59
N ILE A 243 18.05 -12.71 -6.29
CA ILE A 243 18.46 -13.71 -5.29
C ILE A 243 17.39 -13.73 -4.20
N ILE A 244 16.96 -14.92 -3.80
CA ILE A 244 15.97 -15.12 -2.73
C ILE A 244 16.66 -15.79 -1.55
N LYS A 245 16.54 -15.18 -0.37
CA LYS A 245 16.91 -15.80 0.91
C LYS A 245 15.65 -16.12 1.69
N LEU A 246 15.43 -17.41 1.93
CA LEU A 246 14.42 -17.92 2.85
C LEU A 246 15.04 -18.04 4.25
N SER A 247 14.24 -17.73 5.27
CA SER A 247 14.50 -18.07 6.67
C SER A 247 13.21 -18.58 7.31
N LYS A 248 13.07 -19.90 7.47
CA LYS A 248 11.89 -20.53 8.08
C LYS A 248 11.78 -20.16 9.56
N THR A 249 12.90 -20.13 10.28
CA THR A 249 12.97 -19.78 11.71
C THR A 249 12.50 -18.35 11.99
N LYS A 250 12.93 -17.39 11.16
CA LYS A 250 12.50 -15.98 11.28
C LYS A 250 11.18 -15.69 10.57
N ARG A 251 10.58 -16.68 9.89
CA ARG A 251 9.43 -16.52 9.00
C ARG A 251 9.59 -15.32 8.06
N GLN A 252 10.74 -15.25 7.39
CA GLN A 252 11.10 -14.13 6.52
C GLN A 252 11.62 -14.61 5.17
N ILE A 253 11.23 -13.88 4.12
CA ILE A 253 11.80 -14.02 2.77
C ILE A 253 12.34 -12.65 2.34
N ARG A 254 13.60 -12.60 1.93
CA ARG A 254 14.23 -11.40 1.36
C ARG A 254 14.61 -11.63 -0.09
N VAL A 255 14.33 -10.65 -0.93
CA VAL A 255 14.64 -10.68 -2.36
C VAL A 255 15.55 -9.52 -2.70
N ALA A 256 16.76 -9.82 -3.18
CA ALA A 256 17.68 -8.83 -3.74
C ALA A 256 17.57 -8.85 -5.27
N PHE A 257 17.59 -7.67 -5.90
CA PHE A 257 17.49 -7.52 -7.35
C PHE A 257 18.76 -6.95 -7.95
N HIS A 258 19.18 -7.50 -9.09
CA HIS A 258 20.26 -6.95 -9.89
C HIS A 258 19.84 -5.61 -10.51
N CYS A 259 20.78 -4.69 -10.73
CA CYS A 259 20.51 -3.37 -11.33
C CYS A 259 19.88 -3.46 -12.72
N GLY A 260 20.20 -4.50 -13.49
CA GLY A 260 19.62 -4.77 -14.80
C GLY A 260 18.33 -5.61 -14.79
N SER A 261 17.68 -5.83 -13.64
CA SER A 261 16.43 -6.60 -13.54
C SER A 261 15.26 -5.89 -14.22
N SER A 262 14.53 -6.62 -15.07
CA SER A 262 13.31 -6.15 -15.71
C SER A 262 12.08 -6.36 -14.82
N SER A 263 10.94 -5.76 -15.17
CA SER A 263 9.65 -6.05 -14.52
C SER A 263 9.27 -7.54 -14.63
N SER A 264 9.68 -8.22 -15.70
CA SER A 264 9.48 -9.66 -15.85
C SER A 264 10.30 -10.46 -14.84
N ASP A 265 11.56 -10.08 -14.61
CA ASP A 265 12.43 -10.73 -13.61
C ASP A 265 11.89 -10.54 -12.19
N GLN A 266 11.39 -9.33 -11.92
CA GLN A 266 10.79 -8.96 -10.65
C GLN A 266 9.48 -9.72 -10.38
N LEU A 267 8.61 -9.84 -11.39
CA LEU A 267 7.39 -10.64 -11.30
C LEU A 267 7.73 -12.12 -11.09
N LYS A 268 8.73 -12.66 -11.80
CA LYS A 268 9.19 -14.04 -11.63
C LYS A 268 9.67 -14.31 -10.19
N ALA A 269 10.40 -13.37 -9.60
CA ALA A 269 10.77 -13.45 -8.19
C ALA A 269 9.53 -13.47 -7.28
N GLY A 270 8.56 -12.60 -7.53
CA GLY A 270 7.28 -12.59 -6.81
C GLY A 270 6.53 -13.92 -6.88
N LEU A 271 6.40 -14.50 -8.07
CA LEU A 271 5.78 -15.82 -8.27
C LEU A 271 6.50 -16.93 -7.50
N THR A 272 7.84 -16.88 -7.48
CA THR A 272 8.65 -17.83 -6.70
C THR A 272 8.36 -17.70 -5.20
N VAL A 273 8.26 -16.47 -4.70
CA VAL A 273 7.92 -16.23 -3.29
C VAL A 273 6.52 -16.76 -2.96
N GLU A 274 5.52 -16.53 -3.82
CA GLU A 274 4.18 -17.05 -3.59
C GLU A 274 4.14 -18.59 -3.60
N LEU A 275 4.95 -19.24 -4.45
CA LEU A 275 5.06 -20.71 -4.45
C LEU A 275 5.72 -21.22 -3.16
N ILE A 276 6.79 -20.57 -2.69
CA ILE A 276 7.42 -20.93 -1.41
C ILE A 276 6.42 -20.79 -0.26
N GLU A 277 5.66 -19.70 -0.23
CA GLU A 277 4.62 -19.47 0.78
C GLU A 277 3.53 -20.54 0.73
N PHE A 278 3.03 -20.86 -0.46
CA PHE A 278 2.01 -21.88 -0.68
C PHE A 278 2.47 -23.27 -0.18
N VAL A 279 3.69 -23.65 -0.54
CA VAL A 279 4.29 -24.95 -0.17
C VAL A 279 4.53 -25.03 1.35
N CYS A 280 5.09 -23.99 1.96
CA CYS A 280 5.36 -23.99 3.40
C CYS A 280 4.08 -23.87 4.24
N GLY A 281 3.01 -23.34 3.66
CA GLY A 281 1.67 -23.34 4.26
C GLY A 281 1.02 -24.73 4.35
N GLY A 282 1.64 -25.77 3.77
CA GLY A 282 1.15 -27.15 3.82
C GLY A 282 0.06 -27.48 2.80
N CYS A 283 -0.29 -26.54 1.91
CA CYS A 283 -1.41 -26.67 0.97
C CYS A 283 -1.06 -27.44 -0.32
N TYR A 284 0.21 -27.79 -0.54
CA TYR A 284 0.66 -28.36 -1.82
C TYR A 284 0.22 -29.81 -2.07
N GLY A 285 -0.10 -30.56 -1.02
CA GLY A 285 -0.58 -31.95 -1.15
C GLY A 285 -1.92 -32.08 -1.85
N ASP A 286 -2.75 -31.03 -1.76
CA ASP A 286 -4.10 -30.98 -2.35
C ASP A 286 -4.08 -30.40 -3.78
N SER A 287 -2.92 -29.99 -4.28
CA SER A 287 -2.78 -29.34 -5.58
C SER A 287 -2.71 -30.36 -6.72
N ASN A 288 -3.75 -30.38 -7.56
CA ASN A 288 -3.68 -31.08 -8.85
C ASN A 288 -2.76 -30.35 -9.84
N TYR A 289 -2.64 -29.03 -9.74
CA TYR A 289 -1.84 -28.21 -10.64
C TYR A 289 -0.33 -28.45 -10.50
N LEU A 290 0.13 -28.77 -9.29
CA LEU A 290 1.55 -29.03 -8.98
C LEU A 290 1.89 -30.52 -8.87
N LYS A 291 1.00 -31.41 -9.30
CA LYS A 291 1.12 -32.85 -9.08
C LYS A 291 2.42 -33.43 -9.67
N ASP A 292 2.81 -32.97 -10.86
CA ASP A 292 4.04 -33.43 -11.53
C ASP A 292 5.31 -32.99 -10.81
N TYR A 293 5.22 -31.94 -9.99
CA TYR A 293 6.32 -31.39 -9.20
C TYR A 293 6.30 -31.87 -7.74
N ALA A 294 5.30 -32.65 -7.32
CA ALA A 294 5.08 -33.00 -5.91
C ALA A 294 6.30 -33.67 -5.25
N LEU A 295 7.01 -34.54 -5.97
CA LEU A 295 8.22 -35.19 -5.45
C LEU A 295 9.37 -34.20 -5.22
N LEU A 296 9.57 -33.26 -6.15
CA LEU A 296 10.60 -32.23 -6.06
C LEU A 296 10.29 -31.26 -4.90
N ILE A 297 9.02 -30.83 -4.81
CA ILE A 297 8.54 -29.97 -3.72
C ILE A 297 8.77 -30.65 -2.38
N ARG A 298 8.39 -31.93 -2.24
CA ARG A 298 8.60 -32.70 -1.01
C ARG A 298 10.07 -32.75 -0.61
N LYS A 299 10.96 -33.06 -1.56
CA LYS A 299 12.42 -33.06 -1.34
C LYS A 299 12.92 -31.69 -0.87
N GLY A 300 12.42 -30.59 -1.44
CA GLY A 300 12.76 -29.24 -1.03
C GLY A 300 12.27 -28.89 0.39
N VAL A 301 11.05 -29.28 0.74
CA VAL A 301 10.45 -29.01 2.06
C VAL A 301 11.18 -29.77 3.17
N GLU A 302 11.50 -31.04 2.93
CA GLU A 302 12.18 -31.95 3.87
C GLU A 302 13.68 -31.63 4.03
N SER A 303 14.27 -30.85 3.12
CA SER A 303 15.67 -30.44 3.20
C SER A 303 15.93 -29.55 4.42
N THR A 304 17.03 -29.83 5.12
CA THR A 304 17.57 -28.98 6.20
C THR A 304 18.17 -27.69 5.65
N ASP A 305 18.71 -27.72 4.44
CA ASP A 305 19.16 -26.53 3.72
C ASP A 305 17.97 -25.87 3.02
N GLU A 306 17.52 -24.75 3.58
CA GLU A 306 16.37 -23.97 3.10
C GLU A 306 16.54 -23.46 1.68
N SER A 307 17.79 -23.32 1.22
CA SER A 307 18.08 -22.87 -0.12
C SER A 307 17.63 -23.89 -1.16
N VAL A 308 17.68 -25.20 -0.85
CA VAL A 308 17.20 -26.26 -1.75
C VAL A 308 15.73 -26.05 -2.12
N LEU A 309 14.89 -25.64 -1.16
CA LEU A 309 13.49 -25.31 -1.43
C LEU A 309 13.38 -24.11 -2.37
N VAL A 310 14.21 -23.08 -2.17
CA VAL A 310 14.23 -21.89 -3.03
C VAL A 310 14.54 -22.29 -4.48
N ASP A 311 15.58 -23.11 -4.70
CA ASP A 311 15.96 -23.54 -6.05
C ASP A 311 14.87 -24.39 -6.70
N VAL A 312 14.28 -25.34 -5.96
CA VAL A 312 13.16 -26.15 -6.46
C VAL A 312 11.99 -25.26 -6.89
N CYS A 313 11.59 -24.30 -6.05
CA CYS A 313 10.50 -23.38 -6.40
C CYS A 313 10.87 -22.48 -7.59
N GLN A 314 12.13 -22.03 -7.68
CA GLN A 314 12.59 -21.24 -8.82
C GLN A 314 12.53 -22.04 -10.13
N ASP A 315 13.00 -23.29 -10.13
CA ASP A 315 12.98 -24.14 -11.31
C ASP A 315 11.54 -24.41 -11.78
N ILE A 316 10.64 -24.75 -10.85
CA ILE A 316 9.20 -24.92 -11.16
C ILE A 316 8.60 -23.64 -11.76
N ILE A 317 8.90 -22.47 -11.18
CA ILE A 317 8.40 -21.20 -11.71
C ILE A 317 9.01 -20.90 -13.07
N ASN A 318 10.29 -21.23 -13.32
CA ASN A 318 10.89 -21.05 -14.64
C ASN A 318 10.15 -21.87 -15.71
N ASP A 319 9.77 -23.10 -15.40
CA ASP A 319 9.02 -23.99 -16.30
C ASP A 319 7.60 -23.47 -16.55
N LEU A 320 6.93 -22.96 -15.52
CA LEU A 320 5.54 -22.49 -15.60
C LEU A 320 5.39 -21.03 -16.04
N PHE A 321 6.48 -20.25 -16.07
CA PHE A 321 6.42 -18.78 -16.16
C PHE A 321 5.62 -18.27 -17.35
N SER A 322 5.91 -18.79 -18.56
CA SER A 322 5.23 -18.36 -19.79
C SER A 322 3.73 -18.65 -19.74
N SER A 323 3.36 -19.87 -19.32
CA SER A 323 1.96 -20.28 -19.16
C SER A 323 1.21 -19.40 -18.17
N ILE A 324 1.82 -19.07 -17.02
CA ILE A 324 1.22 -18.19 -16.02
C ILE A 324 1.00 -16.79 -16.59
N LEU A 325 1.98 -16.23 -17.31
CA LEU A 325 1.84 -14.92 -17.93
C LEU A 325 0.73 -14.88 -18.99
N ASP A 326 0.60 -15.93 -19.80
CA ASP A 326 -0.42 -16.01 -20.83
C ASP A 326 -1.82 -16.15 -20.22
N GLN A 327 -1.97 -16.94 -19.15
CA GLN A 327 -3.22 -17.02 -18.39
C GLN A 327 -3.57 -15.67 -17.74
N LEU A 328 -2.60 -14.98 -17.12
CA LEU A 328 -2.83 -13.65 -16.53
C LEU A 328 -3.33 -12.66 -17.58
N ARG A 329 -2.68 -12.60 -18.76
CA ARG A 329 -3.11 -11.73 -19.86
C ARG A 329 -4.50 -12.08 -20.36
N LYS A 330 -4.78 -13.38 -20.53
CA LYS A 330 -6.07 -13.88 -21.00
C LYS A 330 -7.22 -13.44 -20.08
N GLU A 331 -7.01 -13.47 -18.77
CA GLU A 331 -7.98 -13.06 -17.76
C GLU A 331 -8.01 -11.53 -17.52
N GLY A 332 -7.23 -10.75 -18.29
CA GLY A 332 -7.27 -9.28 -18.25
C GLY A 332 -6.31 -8.61 -17.26
N TRP A 333 -5.31 -9.33 -16.75
CA TRP A 333 -4.28 -8.73 -15.88
C TRP A 333 -3.17 -8.05 -16.66
N THR A 334 -2.69 -6.94 -16.12
CA THR A 334 -1.51 -6.25 -16.65
C THR A 334 -0.24 -6.92 -16.12
N VAL A 335 0.60 -7.40 -17.04
CA VAL A 335 1.89 -8.05 -16.72
C VAL A 335 3.12 -7.27 -17.20
N SER A 336 2.93 -6.17 -17.94
CA SER A 336 4.03 -5.32 -18.42
C SER A 336 4.71 -4.56 -17.29
N HIS A 337 3.97 -4.24 -16.24
CA HIS A 337 4.43 -3.60 -15.02
C HIS A 337 3.62 -4.12 -13.83
N HIS A 338 4.15 -3.93 -12.63
CA HIS A 338 3.53 -4.37 -11.38
C HIS A 338 3.87 -3.41 -10.24
N LEU A 339 3.16 -3.55 -9.13
CA LEU A 339 3.31 -2.76 -7.91
C LEU A 339 3.56 -3.68 -6.69
N LEU A 340 4.59 -4.52 -6.77
CA LEU A 340 4.99 -5.44 -5.71
C LEU A 340 5.75 -4.76 -4.54
N GLY A 341 5.77 -3.43 -4.47
CA GLY A 341 6.42 -2.70 -3.36
C GLY A 341 7.93 -2.92 -3.27
N ILE A 342 8.61 -2.99 -4.42
CA ILE A 342 10.04 -3.24 -4.48
C ILE A 342 10.80 -2.02 -4.00
N LYS A 343 11.57 -2.17 -2.91
CA LYS A 343 12.44 -1.12 -2.37
C LYS A 343 13.62 -0.81 -3.30
N GLU A 344 14.32 0.28 -3.04
CA GLU A 344 15.30 0.86 -3.97
C GLU A 344 16.62 0.07 -4.12
N TRP A 345 16.98 -0.82 -3.18
CA TRP A 345 18.27 -1.50 -3.24
C TRP A 345 18.42 -2.35 -4.50
N ARG A 346 19.53 -2.15 -5.21
CA ARG A 346 19.96 -2.97 -6.34
C ARG A 346 21.41 -3.37 -6.15
N TYR A 347 21.75 -4.61 -6.46
CA TYR A 347 23.14 -5.06 -6.49
C TYR A 347 23.69 -5.04 -7.92
N ASN A 348 25.01 -4.89 -8.02
CA ASN A 348 25.74 -4.99 -9.27
C ASN A 348 26.95 -5.92 -9.03
N VAL A 349 27.24 -6.79 -10.00
CA VAL A 349 28.39 -7.68 -9.98
C VAL A 349 29.31 -7.21 -11.11
N SER A 350 30.05 -6.12 -10.85
CA SER A 350 31.03 -5.54 -11.76
C SER A 350 32.40 -6.15 -11.57
#